data_AF-A0A1J4XP49-F1
#
_entry.id   AF-A0A1J4XP49-F1
#
_cell.length_a   1.000
_cell.length_b   1.000
_cell.length_c   1.000
_cell.angle_alpha   90.00
_cell.angle_beta   90.00
_cell.angle_gamma   90.00
#
_symmetry.space_group_name_H-M   'P 1'
#
loop_
_entity.id
_entity.type
_entity.pdbx_description
1 polymer ?
#
loop_
_entity_poly.entity_id
_entity_poly.type
_entity_poly.pdbx_seq_one_letter_code
_entity_poly.pdbx_strand_id
1 'polypeptide(L)'
;MIGKPSWAQFDFEGGGLQAAQLAYRRRSRKPWVARLWWLLLFPLMAHRVYLQGVRGWPWVLGMLALVVVSGFVSPYVLVLPVAFQVADVFKLDAMLSEANRRIRQEVFLRSDVAPAPHFDDPALNP
;
A
#
# COMPACT_ATOMS: atom_id res chain seq x y z
N MET A 1 28.27 -5.91 -36.62
CA MET A 1 27.00 -5.49 -35.98
C MET A 1 27.34 -4.40 -34.98
N ILE A 2 27.04 -3.14 -35.31
CA ILE A 2 27.30 -2.01 -34.41
C ILE A 2 26.22 -2.06 -33.32
N GLY A 3 26.62 -2.31 -32.07
CA GLY A 3 25.71 -2.30 -30.93
C GLY A 3 25.04 -0.93 -30.82
N LYS A 4 23.72 -0.90 -30.65
CA LYS A 4 22.98 0.35 -30.49
C LYS A 4 23.53 1.11 -29.26
N PRO A 5 23.76 2.43 -29.36
CA PRO A 5 24.24 3.23 -28.22
C PRO A 5 23.23 3.12 -27.07
N SER A 6 23.71 2.93 -25.82
CA SER A 6 22.85 2.66 -24.66
C SER A 6 21.86 3.79 -24.35
N TRP A 7 22.16 5.00 -24.83
CA TRP A 7 21.25 6.14 -24.75
C TRP A 7 19.94 5.92 -25.51
N ALA A 8 19.92 5.17 -26.62
CA ALA A 8 18.71 4.90 -27.40
C ALA A 8 17.73 3.93 -26.72
N GLN A 9 18.09 3.36 -25.57
CA GLN A 9 17.21 2.51 -24.75
C GLN A 9 16.46 3.30 -23.67
N PHE A 10 16.82 4.57 -23.45
CA PHE A 10 16.09 5.44 -22.54
C PHE A 10 14.86 6.00 -23.25
N ASP A 11 13.69 5.72 -22.68
CA ASP A 11 12.41 6.25 -23.15
C ASP A 11 12.33 7.75 -22.84
N PHE A 12 12.66 8.59 -23.83
CA PHE A 12 12.55 10.04 -23.76
C PHE A 12 11.17 10.57 -24.17
N GLU A 13 10.27 9.70 -24.66
CA GLU A 13 8.91 10.06 -25.06
C GLU A 13 7.92 10.02 -23.87
N GLY A 14 8.37 9.52 -22.72
CA GLY A 14 7.59 9.54 -21.47
C GLY A 14 6.54 8.43 -21.35
N GLY A 15 6.53 7.46 -22.27
CA GLY A 15 5.65 6.29 -22.23
C GLY A 15 5.85 5.45 -20.96
N GLY A 16 7.10 5.25 -20.56
CA GLY A 16 7.48 4.58 -19.33
C GLY A 16 6.99 5.30 -18.08
N LEU A 17 6.92 6.64 -18.10
CA LEU A 17 6.41 7.43 -16.98
C LEU A 17 4.88 7.28 -16.84
N GLN A 18 4.16 7.26 -17.95
CA GLN A 18 2.70 7.05 -17.95
C GLN A 18 2.35 5.63 -17.49
N ALA A 19 3.10 4.62 -17.97
CA ALA A 19 2.94 3.23 -17.53
C ALA A 19 3.21 3.07 -16.02
N ALA A 20 4.29 3.67 -15.52
CA ALA A 20 4.62 3.69 -14.09
C ALA A 20 3.54 4.41 -13.27
N GLN A 21 3.01 5.54 -13.74
CA GLN A 21 1.89 6.22 -13.06
C GLN A 21 0.62 5.37 -13.01
N LEU A 22 0.29 4.66 -14.09
CA LEU A 22 -0.88 3.78 -14.13
C LEU A 22 -0.73 2.61 -13.15
N ALA A 23 0.45 2.00 -13.11
CA ALA A 23 0.80 0.95 -12.16
C ALA A 23 0.72 1.44 -10.70
N TYR A 24 1.26 2.64 -10.43
CA TYR A 24 1.18 3.27 -9.12
C TYR A 24 -0.28 3.52 -8.69
N ARG A 25 -1.12 4.09 -9.56
CA ARG A 25 -2.53 4.35 -9.25
C ARG A 25 -3.31 3.06 -8.97
N ARG A 26 -3.03 1.98 -9.71
CA ARG A 26 -3.67 0.66 -9.50
C ARG A 26 -3.28 0.04 -8.15
N ARG A 27 -2.02 0.20 -7.72
CA ARG A 27 -1.49 -0.42 -6.50
C ARG A 27 -1.67 0.43 -5.25
N SER A 28 -1.85 1.75 -5.39
CA SER A 28 -2.03 2.68 -4.28
C SER A 28 -3.21 2.30 -3.38
N ARG A 29 -2.97 2.37 -2.07
CA ARG A 29 -4.00 2.17 -1.06
C ARG A 29 -4.93 3.38 -1.02
N LYS A 30 -6.23 3.12 -0.88
CA LYS A 30 -7.28 4.15 -0.92
C LYS A 30 -7.69 4.56 0.51
N PRO A 31 -7.81 5.87 0.80
CA PRO A 31 -8.16 6.35 2.14
C PRO A 31 -9.54 5.87 2.60
N TRP A 32 -10.52 5.85 1.70
CA TRP A 32 -11.86 5.37 2.03
C TRP A 32 -11.88 3.88 2.38
N VAL A 33 -11.03 3.06 1.74
CA VAL A 33 -10.90 1.63 2.06
C VAL A 33 -10.29 1.49 3.45
N ALA A 34 -9.22 2.21 3.76
CA ALA A 34 -8.60 2.15 5.09
C ALA A 34 -9.58 2.56 6.21
N ARG A 35 -10.41 3.59 5.98
CA ARG A 35 -11.45 4.02 6.92
C ARG A 35 -12.60 3.02 7.04
N LEU A 36 -13.03 2.41 5.93
CA LEU A 36 -14.05 1.37 5.94
C LEU A 36 -13.57 0.12 6.71
N TRP A 37 -12.33 -0.29 6.50
CA TRP A 37 -11.70 -1.38 7.27
C TRP A 37 -11.55 -1.04 8.75
N TRP A 38 -11.24 0.22 9.07
CA TRP A 38 -11.20 0.68 10.46
C TRP A 38 -12.60 0.59 11.10
N LEU A 39 -13.66 0.97 10.39
CA LEU A 39 -15.03 1.01 10.90
C LEU A 39 -15.66 -0.39 11.01
N LEU A 40 -15.49 -1.26 10.01
CA LEU A 40 -16.07 -2.60 9.98
C LEU A 40 -15.36 -3.61 10.90
N LEU A 41 -14.04 -3.47 11.07
CA LEU A 41 -13.25 -4.35 11.94
C LEU A 41 -12.78 -3.62 13.19
N PHE A 42 -13.59 -2.67 13.65
CA PHE A 42 -13.50 -2.04 14.96
C PHE A 42 -14.01 -3.05 16.01
N PRO A 43 -13.16 -3.99 16.47
CA PRO A 43 -12.03 -3.61 17.31
C PRO A 43 -10.70 -4.27 16.96
N LEU A 44 -10.66 -5.22 16.02
CA LEU A 44 -9.50 -6.07 15.72
C LEU A 44 -8.31 -5.35 15.07
N MET A 45 -8.39 -4.05 14.78
CA MET A 45 -7.34 -3.29 14.09
C MET A 45 -6.92 -3.87 12.72
N ALA A 46 -7.81 -4.62 12.05
CA ALA A 46 -7.47 -5.31 10.80
C ALA A 46 -7.04 -4.38 9.66
N HIS A 47 -7.44 -3.10 9.72
CA HIS A 47 -6.97 -2.05 8.82
C HIS A 47 -5.43 -1.92 8.81
N ARG A 48 -4.74 -2.28 9.91
CA ARG A 48 -3.28 -2.31 9.98
C ARG A 48 -2.67 -3.40 9.10
N VAL A 49 -3.34 -4.53 8.92
CA VAL A 49 -2.91 -5.60 7.98
C VAL A 49 -3.05 -5.11 6.53
N TYR A 50 -4.12 -4.39 6.21
CA TYR A 50 -4.28 -3.77 4.88
C TYR A 50 -3.17 -2.76 4.56
N LEU A 51 -2.81 -1.90 5.54
CA LEU A 51 -1.82 -0.85 5.36
C LEU A 51 -0.36 -1.32 5.48
N GLN A 52 -0.07 -2.28 6.37
CA GLN A 52 1.29 -2.69 6.71
C GLN A 52 1.63 -4.14 6.30
N GLY A 53 0.68 -4.89 5.74
CA GLY A 53 0.85 -6.29 5.40
C GLY A 53 1.11 -7.15 6.63
N VAL A 54 2.12 -8.02 6.57
CA VAL A 54 2.46 -8.97 7.64
C VAL A 54 2.78 -8.28 8.97
N ARG A 55 3.33 -7.07 8.93
CA ARG A 55 3.67 -6.27 10.13
C ARG A 55 2.43 -5.80 10.91
N GLY A 56 1.25 -5.89 10.31
CA GLY A 56 -0.02 -5.57 10.97
C GLY A 56 -0.54 -6.68 11.89
N TRP A 57 -0.16 -7.95 11.67
CA TRP A 57 -0.70 -9.10 12.43
C TRP A 57 -0.48 -9.03 13.94
N PRO A 58 0.68 -8.61 14.47
CA PRO A 58 0.88 -8.50 15.92
C PRO A 58 -0.15 -7.58 16.60
N TRP A 59 -0.60 -6.52 15.91
CA TRP A 59 -1.63 -5.62 16.42
C TRP A 59 -2.99 -6.29 16.51
N VAL A 60 -3.35 -7.07 15.48
CA VAL A 60 -4.60 -7.83 15.45
C VAL A 60 -4.63 -8.87 16.56
N LEU A 61 -3.54 -9.64 16.70
CA LEU A 61 -3.42 -10.67 17.73
C LEU A 61 -3.41 -10.09 19.14
N GLY A 62 -2.66 -8.99 19.36
CA GLY A 62 -2.62 -8.30 20.64
C GLY A 62 -3.98 -7.73 21.06
N MET A 63 -4.73 -7.19 20.10
CA MET A 63 -6.04 -6.64 20.38
C MET A 63 -7.10 -7.72 20.62
N LEU A 64 -7.02 -8.84 19.88
CA LEU A 64 -7.86 -10.01 20.15
C LEU A 64 -7.60 -10.55 21.57
N ALA A 65 -6.33 -10.69 21.96
CA ALA A 65 -5.96 -11.13 23.30
C ALA A 65 -6.48 -10.16 24.38
N LEU A 66 -6.36 -8.85 24.16
CA LEU A 66 -6.86 -7.84 25.08
C LEU A 66 -8.38 -7.91 25.27
N VAL A 67 -9.14 -8.10 24.18
CA VAL A 67 -10.60 -8.28 24.23
C VAL A 67 -10.96 -9.54 25.01
N VAL A 68 -10.31 -10.67 24.73
CA VAL A 68 -10.56 -11.94 25.44
C VAL A 68 -10.30 -11.77 26.94
N VAL A 69 -9.14 -11.22 27.33
CA VAL A 69 -8.77 -11.02 28.75
C VAL A 69 -9.74 -10.05 29.43
N SER A 70 -10.15 -8.96 28.76
CA SER A 70 -11.08 -7.99 29.34
C SER A 70 -12.44 -8.59 29.69
N GLY A 71 -12.88 -9.61 28.95
CA GLY A 71 -14.12 -10.35 29.24
C GLY A 71 -14.09 -11.15 30.54
N PHE A 72 -12.91 -11.46 31.09
CA PHE A 72 -12.75 -12.20 32.35
C PHE A 72 -12.46 -11.31 33.57
N VAL A 73 -12.08 -10.05 33.37
CA VAL A 73 -11.62 -9.17 34.46
C VAL A 73 -12.68 -8.14 34.84
N SER A 74 -13.07 -7.27 33.91
CA SER A 74 -14.06 -6.21 34.14
C SER A 74 -14.37 -5.48 32.83
N PRO A 75 -15.64 -5.12 32.57
CA PRO A 75 -16.01 -4.37 31.36
C PRO A 75 -15.38 -2.98 31.30
N TYR A 76 -14.98 -2.39 32.43
CA TYR A 76 -14.30 -1.08 32.44
C TYR A 76 -12.90 -1.13 31.80
N VAL A 77 -12.31 -2.32 31.67
CA VAL A 77 -11.02 -2.51 30.97
C VAL A 77 -11.15 -2.22 29.47
N LEU A 78 -12.38 -2.28 28.91
CA LEU A 78 -12.65 -1.95 27.50
C LEU A 78 -12.41 -0.47 27.16
N VAL A 79 -12.24 0.42 28.14
CA VAL A 79 -11.86 1.82 27.89
C VAL A 79 -10.48 1.91 27.24
N LEU A 80 -9.55 1.04 27.62
CA LEU A 80 -8.19 1.01 27.06
C LEU A 80 -8.17 0.69 25.55
N PRO A 81 -8.80 -0.40 25.06
CA PRO A 81 -8.85 -0.68 23.64
C PRO A 81 -9.60 0.41 22.86
N VAL A 82 -10.65 1.00 23.41
CA VAL A 82 -11.37 2.11 22.76
C VAL A 82 -10.48 3.35 22.64
N ALA A 83 -9.77 3.75 23.70
CA ALA A 83 -8.84 4.87 23.66
C ALA A 83 -7.70 4.63 22.66
N PHE A 84 -7.19 3.39 22.61
CA PHE A 84 -6.15 3.02 21.65
C PHE A 84 -6.65 3.15 20.20
N GLN A 85 -7.87 2.72 19.93
CA GLN A 85 -8.48 2.81 18.61
C GLN A 85 -8.73 4.25 18.15
N VAL A 86 -9.12 5.14 19.08
CA VAL A 86 -9.27 6.58 18.81
C VAL A 86 -7.92 7.20 18.47
N ALA A 87 -6.89 6.89 19.26
CA ALA A 87 -5.53 7.33 18.97
C ALA A 87 -5.03 6.82 17.60
N ASP A 88 -5.49 5.63 17.17
CA ASP A 88 -5.08 5.04 15.92
C ASP A 88 -5.66 5.75 14.68
N VAL A 89 -6.86 6.32 14.79
CA VAL A 89 -7.46 7.13 13.70
C VAL A 89 -6.54 8.28 13.31
N PHE A 90 -5.95 8.96 14.31
CA PHE A 90 -5.04 10.08 14.05
C PHE A 90 -3.75 9.66 13.35
N LYS A 91 -3.39 8.37 13.42
CA LYS A 91 -2.20 7.80 12.74
C LYS A 91 -2.52 7.19 11.38
N LEU A 92 -3.79 6.99 11.06
CA LEU A 92 -4.24 6.29 9.86
C LEU A 92 -3.76 6.98 8.58
N ASP A 93 -3.84 8.31 8.52
CA ASP A 93 -3.39 9.08 7.35
C ASP A 93 -1.86 9.01 7.18
N ALA A 94 -1.10 9.04 8.27
CA ALA A 94 0.36 8.85 8.24
C ALA A 94 0.74 7.44 7.78
N MET A 95 0.03 6.42 8.25
CA MET A 95 0.23 5.03 7.83
C MET A 95 -0.11 4.81 6.35
N LEU A 96 -1.17 5.46 5.87
CA LEU A 96 -1.56 5.44 4.46
C LEU A 96 -0.50 6.11 3.59
N SER A 97 0.01 7.27 4.03
CA SER A 97 1.09 7.98 3.36
C SER A 97 2.34 7.12 3.26
N GLU A 98 2.75 6.47 4.35
CA GLU A 98 3.90 5.56 4.38
C GLU A 98 3.70 4.33 3.47
N ALA A 99 2.51 3.72 3.48
CA ALA A 99 2.20 2.59 2.60
C ALA A 99 2.30 3.00 1.11
N ASN A 100 1.71 4.15 0.76
CA ASN A 100 1.77 4.68 -0.61
C ASN A 100 3.16 5.16 -1.00
N ARG A 101 3.98 5.62 -0.04
CA ARG A 101 5.39 5.95 -0.25
C ARG A 101 6.19 4.71 -0.66
N ARG A 102 6.00 3.58 0.03
CA ARG A 102 6.64 2.31 -0.32
C ARG A 102 6.23 1.82 -1.70
N ILE A 103 4.93 1.88 -2.01
CA ILE A 103 4.42 1.51 -3.34
C ILE A 103 5.00 2.41 -4.43
N ARG A 104 5.18 3.72 -4.16
CA ARG A 104 5.85 4.63 -5.08
C ARG A 104 7.29 4.20 -5.31
N GLN A 105 8.05 3.93 -4.25
CA GLN A 105 9.43 3.45 -4.37
C GLN A 105 9.50 2.14 -5.16
N GLU A 106 8.64 1.16 -4.86
CA GLU A 106 8.56 -0.10 -5.60
C GLU A 106 8.23 0.07 -7.08
N VAL A 107 7.39 1.05 -7.45
CA VAL A 107 6.99 1.25 -8.86
C VAL A 107 8.03 2.04 -9.64
N PHE A 108 8.63 3.07 -9.05
CA PHE A 108 9.55 3.97 -9.76
C PHE A 108 11.02 3.58 -9.64
N LEU A 109 11.41 2.78 -8.65
CA LEU A 109 12.79 2.27 -8.50
C LEU A 109 12.95 0.83 -9.02
N ARG A 110 11.88 0.24 -9.57
CA ARG A 110 11.95 -1.05 -10.26
C ARG A 110 12.65 -0.88 -11.61
N SER A 111 13.81 -1.49 -11.74
CA SER A 111 14.66 -1.52 -12.93
C SER A 111 14.14 -2.45 -14.05
N ASP A 112 12.99 -3.09 -13.83
CA ASP A 112 12.36 -4.15 -14.63
C ASP A 112 11.15 -3.68 -15.47
N VAL A 113 10.91 -2.37 -15.57
CA VAL A 113 9.89 -1.86 -16.50
C VAL A 113 10.40 -2.03 -17.92
N ALA A 114 9.88 -3.03 -18.64
CA ALA A 114 10.14 -3.22 -20.06
C ALA A 114 9.84 -1.91 -20.82
N PRO A 115 10.74 -1.46 -21.71
CA PRO A 115 10.53 -0.24 -22.47
C PRO A 115 9.23 -0.32 -23.26
N ALA A 116 8.55 0.82 -23.42
CA ALA A 116 7.35 0.90 -24.22
C ALA A 116 7.62 0.40 -25.66
N PRO A 117 6.64 -0.24 -26.34
CA PRO A 117 6.80 -0.65 -27.73
C PRO A 117 7.15 0.58 -28.57
N HIS A 118 8.21 0.47 -29.37
CA HIS A 118 8.64 1.54 -30.25
C HIS A 118 7.67 1.66 -31.43
N PHE A 119 7.48 2.88 -31.96
CA PHE A 119 6.59 3.13 -33.11
C PHE A 119 6.99 2.34 -34.36
N ASP A 120 8.27 1.93 -34.45
CA ASP A 120 8.83 1.12 -35.53
C ASP A 120 8.67 -0.40 -35.30
N ASP A 121 7.88 -0.83 -34.32
CA ASP A 121 7.63 -2.25 -34.06
C ASP A 121 6.81 -2.85 -35.21
N PRO A 122 7.36 -3.80 -36.00
CA PRO A 122 6.67 -4.41 -37.13
C PRO A 122 5.39 -5.17 -36.71
N ALA A 123 5.20 -5.42 -35.41
CA ALA A 123 3.96 -5.97 -34.88
C ALA A 123 2.77 -4.98 -34.89
N LEU A 124 3.03 -3.67 -35.02
CA LEU A 124 2.01 -2.61 -34.98
C LEU A 124 1.69 -2.00 -36.35
N ASN A 125 2.44 -2.34 -37.41
CA ASN A 125 2.22 -1.84 -38.77
C ASN A 125 2.25 -3.02 -39.77
N PRO A 126 1.12 -3.74 -39.95
CA PRO A 126 1.02 -4.88 -40.86
C PRO A 126 1.05 -4.50 -42.35
#